data_AF-A0A934LFV9-F1
#
_entry.id   AF-A0A934LFV9-F1
#
_cell.length_a   1.000
_cell.length_b   1.000
_cell.length_c   1.000
_cell.angle_alpha   90.00
_cell.angle_beta   90.00
_cell.angle_gamma   90.00
#
_symmetry.space_group_name_H-M   'P 1'
#
loop_
_entity.id
_entity.type
_entity.pdbx_description
1 polymer ?
#
loop_
_entity_poly.entity_id
_entity_poly.type
_entity_poly.pdbx_seq_one_letter_code
_entity_poly.pdbx_strand_id
1 'polypeptide(L)'
;MTKNQNWSLDDDIKASLADIANESPESDAQAPAGLPDPVQLAGLPVPGQARRGPEHRQAVRYSVNWKIALIFEDEENKPTYHGRTHDLSLTGTGMLTGTNLYAESPVIILLAPPPLHLGERQKIIEIKAHQQYVVYSGASRCWRLGFAFLEFKNDGFNILRDRLQHHQPVTRTSPRPTY
;
A
#
# COMPACT_ATOMS: atom_id res chain seq x y z
N MET A 1 10.17 33.30 -3.86
CA MET A 1 11.39 32.48 -4.05
C MET A 1 11.30 31.28 -3.12
N THR A 2 10.74 30.17 -3.61
CA THR A 2 10.57 28.93 -2.83
C THR A 2 11.87 28.14 -2.90
N LYS A 3 12.47 27.85 -1.74
CA LYS A 3 13.72 27.10 -1.64
C LYS A 3 13.44 25.65 -2.03
N ASN A 4 14.03 25.17 -3.13
CA ASN A 4 14.13 23.74 -3.41
C ASN A 4 15.04 23.13 -2.34
N GLN A 5 14.46 22.46 -1.34
CA GLN A 5 15.22 21.59 -0.46
C GLN A 5 15.64 20.36 -1.28
N ASN A 6 16.92 20.35 -1.68
CA ASN A 6 17.56 19.15 -2.19
C ASN A 6 17.73 18.19 -1.02
N TRP A 7 16.83 17.22 -0.87
CA TRP A 7 16.99 16.14 0.10
C TRP A 7 18.13 15.24 -0.38
N SER A 8 19.25 15.29 0.32
CA SER A 8 20.37 14.37 0.10
C SER A 8 19.90 12.97 0.47
N LEU A 9 19.91 12.07 -0.52
CA LEU A 9 19.64 10.64 -0.35
C LEU A 9 20.89 9.95 0.19
N ASP A 10 20.79 9.40 1.40
CA ASP A 10 21.78 8.50 1.99
C ASP A 10 21.83 7.17 1.23
N ASP A 11 22.96 6.47 1.31
CA ASP A 11 23.22 5.23 0.56
C ASP A 11 22.23 4.09 0.86
N ASP A 12 21.53 4.14 2.00
CA ASP A 12 20.51 3.16 2.43
C ASP A 12 19.26 3.16 1.53
N ILE A 13 18.89 4.33 1.00
CA ILE A 13 17.76 4.41 0.05
C ILE A 13 18.18 3.80 -1.28
N LYS A 14 19.43 4.00 -1.71
CA LYS A 14 19.94 3.38 -2.95
C LYS A 14 20.00 1.85 -2.84
N ALA A 15 20.39 1.31 -1.67
CA ALA A 15 20.36 -0.11 -1.40
C ALA A 15 18.92 -0.66 -1.47
N SER A 16 17.98 0.01 -0.82
CA SER A 16 16.56 -0.36 -0.85
C SER A 16 15.96 -0.32 -2.27
N LEU A 17 16.35 0.67 -3.09
CA LEU A 17 15.95 0.75 -4.51
C LEU A 17 16.48 -0.43 -5.32
N ALA A 18 17.68 -0.94 -5.00
CA ALA A 18 18.27 -2.09 -5.67
C ALA A 18 17.60 -3.42 -5.26
N ASP A 19 17.22 -3.57 -4.00
CA ASP A 19 16.54 -4.77 -3.48
C ASP A 19 15.15 -4.94 -4.11
N ILE A 20 14.36 -3.86 -4.18
CA ILE A 20 13.04 -3.88 -4.83
C ILE A 20 13.14 -4.30 -6.31
N ALA A 21 14.23 -3.89 -6.98
CA ALA A 21 14.47 -4.15 -8.40
C ALA A 21 14.99 -5.57 -8.70
N ASN A 22 15.62 -6.25 -7.73
CA ASN A 22 16.33 -7.52 -7.96
C ASN A 22 15.62 -8.79 -7.44
N GLU A 23 14.52 -8.67 -6.69
CA GLU A 23 13.76 -9.84 -6.26
C GLU A 23 13.01 -10.51 -7.42
N SER A 24 13.54 -11.67 -7.85
CA SER A 24 12.91 -12.64 -8.75
C SER A 24 11.70 -13.32 -8.10
N PRO A 25 10.73 -13.83 -8.88
CA PRO A 25 9.50 -14.40 -8.35
C PRO A 25 9.77 -15.82 -7.84
N GLU A 26 10.00 -16.00 -6.54
CA GLU A 26 9.89 -17.32 -5.94
C GLU A 26 8.44 -17.66 -5.61
N SER A 27 8.04 -18.78 -6.19
CA SER A 27 6.81 -19.53 -6.02
C SER A 27 6.80 -20.25 -4.66
N ASP A 28 5.69 -20.18 -3.94
CA ASP A 28 4.79 -21.33 -3.75
C ASP A 28 3.80 -21.07 -2.63
N ALA A 29 2.52 -21.10 -3.01
CA ALA A 29 1.41 -21.20 -2.11
C ALA A 29 1.18 -22.69 -1.81
N GLN A 30 1.36 -23.10 -0.56
CA GLN A 30 0.81 -24.36 -0.07
C GLN A 30 -0.15 -24.07 1.09
N ALA A 31 -1.45 -24.17 0.80
CA ALA A 31 -2.50 -24.09 1.80
C ALA A 31 -2.63 -25.44 2.54
N PRO A 32 -2.63 -25.48 3.88
CA PRO A 32 -3.12 -26.65 4.60
C PRO A 32 -4.65 -26.62 4.69
N ALA A 33 -5.25 -27.71 4.23
CA ALA A 33 -6.67 -28.04 4.40
C ALA A 33 -7.00 -28.30 5.88
N GLY A 34 -8.17 -27.83 6.32
CA GLY A 34 -8.74 -28.19 7.62
C GLY A 34 -9.43 -27.02 8.33
N LEU A 35 -10.69 -26.75 8.00
CA LEU A 35 -11.60 -25.95 8.82
C LEU A 35 -12.43 -26.90 9.70
N PRO A 36 -12.51 -26.70 11.03
CA PRO A 36 -13.64 -27.19 11.81
C PRO A 36 -14.80 -26.19 11.78
N ASP A 37 -16.02 -26.73 11.87
CA ASP A 37 -17.32 -26.05 11.78
C ASP A 37 -17.50 -24.88 12.79
N PRO A 38 -18.33 -23.86 12.44
CA PRO A 38 -18.57 -22.71 13.29
C PRO A 38 -19.53 -23.04 14.45
N VAL A 39 -19.00 -22.98 15.68
CA VAL A 39 -19.82 -22.89 16.90
C VAL A 39 -20.61 -21.58 16.88
N GLN A 40 -21.93 -21.71 16.91
CA GLN A 40 -22.90 -20.62 17.09
C GLN A 40 -22.72 -20.00 18.47
N LEU A 41 -22.16 -18.79 18.54
CA LEU A 41 -22.24 -17.95 19.73
C LEU A 41 -23.27 -16.84 19.47
N ALA A 42 -24.47 -17.06 19.98
CA ALA A 42 -25.55 -16.08 20.01
C ALA A 42 -25.17 -14.89 20.92
N GLY A 43 -25.47 -13.66 20.47
CA GLY A 43 -25.78 -12.56 21.40
C GLY A 43 -24.87 -11.33 21.42
N LEU A 44 -23.88 -11.16 20.55
CA LEU A 44 -23.17 -9.88 20.41
C LEU A 44 -23.79 -9.02 19.29
N PRO A 45 -23.98 -7.71 19.50
CA PRO A 45 -24.51 -6.81 18.48
C PRO A 45 -23.54 -6.78 17.29
N VAL A 46 -24.03 -7.21 16.13
CA VAL A 46 -23.29 -7.12 14.87
C VAL A 46 -23.08 -5.64 14.56
N PRO A 47 -21.84 -5.11 14.46
CA PRO A 47 -21.62 -3.76 13.96
C PRO A 47 -21.86 -3.79 12.44
N GLY A 48 -23.12 -3.63 12.06
CA GLY A 48 -23.62 -3.97 10.74
C GLY A 48 -24.88 -3.20 10.35
N GLN A 49 -24.98 -1.93 10.73
CA GLN A 49 -25.77 -0.96 9.98
C GLN A 49 -24.91 0.28 9.74
N ALA A 50 -23.97 0.17 8.81
CA ALA A 50 -23.37 1.34 8.20
C ALA A 50 -24.49 2.07 7.46
N ARG A 51 -25.02 3.12 8.10
CA ARG A 51 -25.75 4.19 7.41
C ARG A 51 -24.94 4.56 6.18
N ARG A 52 -25.54 4.52 4.99
CA ARG A 52 -24.93 5.08 3.77
C ARG A 52 -24.86 6.60 3.95
N GLY A 53 -23.86 7.03 4.71
CA GLY A 53 -23.43 8.42 4.71
C GLY A 53 -22.83 8.77 3.35
N PRO A 54 -22.71 10.07 3.02
CA PRO A 54 -22.04 10.52 1.80
C PRO A 54 -20.68 9.85 1.67
N GLU A 55 -20.30 9.48 0.45
CA GLU A 55 -18.97 8.96 0.17
C GLU A 55 -17.92 10.04 0.49
N HIS A 56 -17.31 9.95 1.67
CA HIS A 56 -16.29 10.91 2.14
C HIS A 56 -14.93 10.76 1.43
N ARG A 57 -14.83 9.93 0.38
CA ARG A 57 -13.56 9.63 -0.29
C ARG A 57 -13.32 10.60 -1.43
N GLN A 58 -12.23 11.35 -1.35
CA GLN A 58 -11.89 12.40 -2.30
C GLN A 58 -11.21 11.87 -3.59
N ALA A 59 -10.80 10.60 -3.64
CA ALA A 59 -10.06 10.04 -4.77
C ALA A 59 -10.45 8.59 -5.09
N VAL A 60 -10.49 8.28 -6.40
CA VAL A 60 -10.69 6.93 -6.94
C VAL A 60 -9.53 6.02 -6.52
N ARG A 61 -9.85 4.81 -6.07
CA ARG A 61 -8.87 3.78 -5.73
C ARG A 61 -8.84 2.67 -6.77
N TYR A 62 -7.63 2.20 -7.05
CA TYR A 62 -7.32 1.11 -7.96
C TYR A 62 -6.81 -0.06 -7.12
N SER A 63 -7.31 -1.26 -7.39
CA SER A 63 -6.76 -2.46 -6.75
C SER A 63 -5.53 -2.87 -7.54
N VAL A 64 -4.38 -2.64 -6.94
CA VAL A 64 -3.07 -2.92 -7.52
C VAL A 64 -2.22 -3.65 -6.48
N ASN A 65 -1.35 -4.52 -6.96
CA ASN A 65 -0.45 -5.33 -6.14
C ASN A 65 1.00 -5.00 -6.51
N TRP A 66 1.40 -3.76 -6.23
CA TRP A 66 2.74 -3.25 -6.56
C TRP A 66 3.67 -3.42 -5.35
N LYS A 67 4.96 -3.61 -5.63
CA LYS A 67 5.99 -3.64 -4.59
C LYS A 67 6.09 -2.27 -3.94
N ILE A 68 6.18 -2.26 -2.61
CA ILE A 68 6.30 -1.05 -1.81
C ILE A 68 7.32 -1.28 -0.71
N ALA A 69 8.14 -0.27 -0.43
CA ALA A 69 8.98 -0.23 0.76
C ALA A 69 8.70 1.04 1.58
N LEU A 70 8.78 0.91 2.90
CA LEU A 70 8.66 1.98 3.87
C LEU A 70 10.00 2.25 4.53
N ILE A 71 10.37 3.52 4.66
CA ILE A 71 11.57 3.97 5.35
C ILE A 71 11.14 4.97 6.43
N PHE A 72 11.54 4.70 7.67
CA PHE A 72 11.29 5.57 8.82
C PHE A 72 12.39 6.62 8.92
N GLU A 73 12.05 7.91 8.82
CA GLU A 73 13.06 8.99 8.85
C GLU A 73 13.67 9.18 10.24
N ASP A 74 12.92 8.87 11.31
CA ASP A 74 13.25 9.22 12.69
C ASP A 74 14.00 8.11 13.47
N GLU A 75 14.18 6.93 12.88
CA GLU A 75 14.89 5.83 13.53
C GLU A 75 16.38 5.84 13.17
N GLU A 76 17.24 5.56 14.16
CA GLU A 76 18.71 5.72 14.10
C GLU A 76 19.41 4.88 13.01
N ASN A 77 18.67 3.98 12.34
CA ASN A 77 19.14 3.14 11.22
C ASN A 77 18.21 3.15 9.99
N LYS A 78 17.21 4.05 9.95
CA LYS A 78 16.20 4.16 8.87
C LYS A 78 15.74 2.81 8.31
N PRO A 79 15.22 1.89 9.15
CA PRO A 79 14.94 0.53 8.69
C PRO A 79 13.93 0.53 7.55
N THR A 80 14.23 -0.28 6.54
CA THR A 80 13.39 -0.46 5.35
C THR A 80 12.48 -1.67 5.52
N TYR A 81 11.17 -1.43 5.45
CA TYR A 81 10.16 -2.48 5.53
C TYR A 81 9.50 -2.71 4.19
N HIS A 82 9.56 -3.95 3.72
CA HIS A 82 9.02 -4.34 2.42
C HIS A 82 7.59 -4.87 2.55
N GLY A 83 6.79 -4.66 1.51
CA GLY A 83 5.48 -5.26 1.39
C GLY A 83 4.85 -5.04 0.03
N ARG A 84 3.53 -5.14 0.00
CA ARG A 84 2.75 -5.00 -1.23
C ARG A 84 1.56 -4.09 -1.03
N THR A 85 1.24 -3.31 -2.06
CA THR A 85 0.01 -2.53 -2.06
C THR A 85 -1.20 -3.46 -2.24
N HIS A 86 -2.33 -3.08 -1.67
CA HIS A 86 -3.63 -3.74 -1.92
C HIS A 86 -4.62 -2.79 -2.60
N ASP A 87 -4.49 -1.51 -2.31
CA ASP A 87 -5.16 -0.44 -3.04
C ASP A 87 -4.25 0.79 -3.15
N LEU A 88 -4.52 1.60 -4.18
CA LEU A 88 -3.77 2.80 -4.44
C LEU A 88 -4.64 3.88 -5.09
N SER A 89 -4.45 5.13 -4.72
CA SER A 89 -5.04 6.31 -5.36
C SER A 89 -3.95 7.35 -5.65
N LEU A 90 -4.34 8.47 -6.26
CA LEU A 90 -3.44 9.63 -6.39
C LEU A 90 -3.09 10.30 -5.06
N THR A 91 -3.83 9.99 -3.99
CA THR A 91 -3.75 10.67 -2.69
C THR A 91 -3.28 9.75 -1.56
N GLY A 92 -3.14 8.46 -1.81
CA GLY A 92 -2.73 7.52 -0.77
C GLY A 92 -2.64 6.08 -1.26
N THR A 93 -2.21 5.21 -0.37
CA THR A 93 -2.10 3.78 -0.63
C THR A 93 -2.42 2.96 0.60
N GLY A 94 -2.92 1.76 0.38
CA GLY A 94 -3.00 0.71 1.37
C GLY A 94 -1.90 -0.33 1.17
N MET A 95 -1.15 -0.65 2.23
CA MET A 95 -0.10 -1.68 2.25
C MET A 95 -0.52 -2.87 3.12
N LEU A 96 -0.05 -4.07 2.74
CA LEU A 96 -0.09 -5.27 3.56
C LEU A 96 1.32 -5.63 4.03
N THR A 97 1.46 -5.93 5.32
CA THR A 97 2.70 -6.46 5.91
C THR A 97 2.41 -7.53 6.97
N GLY A 98 3.39 -8.38 7.24
CA GLY A 98 3.35 -9.38 8.31
C GLY A 98 3.58 -8.80 9.71
N THR A 99 4.13 -7.57 9.81
CA THR A 99 4.48 -6.92 11.08
C THR A 99 3.61 -5.70 11.36
N ASN A 100 3.42 -5.40 12.64
CA ASN A 100 2.77 -4.16 13.06
C ASN A 100 3.78 -3.01 12.92
N LEU A 101 3.55 -2.11 11.97
CA LEU A 101 4.39 -0.93 11.79
C LEU A 101 3.56 0.31 12.12
N TYR A 102 4.06 1.13 13.03
CA TYR A 102 3.42 2.37 13.44
C TYR A 102 4.42 3.52 13.35
N ALA A 103 4.09 4.52 12.54
CA ALA A 103 4.84 5.77 12.43
C ALA A 103 3.95 6.92 12.91
N GLU A 104 4.46 7.70 13.87
CA GLU A 104 3.85 8.97 14.27
C GLU A 104 4.28 10.11 13.33
N SER A 105 5.52 10.06 12.86
CA SER A 105 6.08 11.01 11.91
C SER A 105 5.86 10.59 10.45
N PRO A 106 5.99 11.55 9.51
CA PRO A 106 6.03 11.23 8.09
C PRO A 106 7.08 10.17 7.75
N VAL A 107 6.74 9.28 6.83
CA VAL A 107 7.61 8.21 6.32
C VAL A 107 7.90 8.45 4.84
N ILE A 108 8.97 7.82 4.34
CA ILE A 108 9.25 7.74 2.92
C ILE A 108 8.74 6.40 2.39
N ILE A 109 7.92 6.47 1.35
CA ILE A 109 7.40 5.33 0.60
C ILE A 109 8.15 5.25 -0.73
N LEU A 110 8.70 4.08 -1.03
CA LEU A 110 9.21 3.72 -2.34
C LEU A 110 8.22 2.79 -3.02
N LEU A 111 7.60 3.25 -4.09
CA LEU A 111 6.62 2.50 -4.85
C LEU A 111 7.21 2.07 -6.19
N ALA A 112 7.19 0.78 -6.48
CA ALA A 112 7.75 0.22 -7.70
C ALA A 112 6.65 -0.41 -8.58
N PRO A 113 5.97 0.40 -9.43
CA PRO A 113 5.07 -0.15 -10.45
C PRO A 113 5.81 -1.15 -11.36
N PRO A 114 5.18 -2.27 -11.75
CA PRO A 114 5.80 -3.22 -12.67
C PRO A 114 6.07 -2.57 -14.04
N PRO A 115 7.09 -2.96 -14.83
CA PRO A 115 7.29 -2.43 -16.18
C PRO A 115 6.05 -2.62 -17.08
N LEU A 116 5.72 -1.65 -17.96
CA LEU A 116 4.61 -1.82 -18.93
C LEU A 116 5.05 -2.66 -20.14
N HIS A 117 6.31 -2.54 -20.52
CA HIS A 117 6.88 -3.24 -21.67
C HIS A 117 8.03 -4.14 -21.25
N LEU A 118 8.20 -5.25 -21.96
CA LEU A 118 9.31 -6.17 -21.75
C LEU A 118 10.64 -5.46 -22.05
N GLY A 119 11.58 -5.51 -21.10
CA GLY A 119 12.88 -4.85 -21.22
C GLY A 119 12.92 -3.39 -20.74
N GLU A 120 11.79 -2.81 -20.33
CA GLU A 120 11.77 -1.50 -19.70
C GLU A 120 12.26 -1.60 -18.25
N ARG A 121 13.11 -0.65 -17.83
CA ARG A 121 13.56 -0.57 -16.43
C ARG A 121 12.41 -0.16 -15.53
N GLN A 122 12.29 -0.83 -14.39
CA GLN A 122 11.30 -0.48 -13.38
C GLN A 122 11.54 0.94 -12.86
N LYS A 123 10.52 1.79 -12.96
CA LYS A 123 10.55 3.15 -12.40
C LYS A 123 10.14 3.09 -10.94
N ILE A 124 10.89 3.77 -10.08
CA ILE A 124 10.59 3.85 -8.65
C ILE A 124 10.09 5.26 -8.33
N ILE A 125 8.97 5.32 -7.63
CA ILE A 125 8.28 6.55 -7.23
C ILE A 125 8.53 6.73 -5.74
N GLU A 126 9.23 7.81 -5.38
CA GLU A 126 9.50 8.18 -3.98
C GLU A 126 8.48 9.21 -3.51
N ILE A 127 7.83 8.92 -2.38
CA ILE A 127 6.68 9.66 -1.87
C ILE A 127 6.83 9.86 -0.36
N LYS A 128 6.73 11.09 0.11
CA LYS A 128 6.58 11.38 1.54
C LYS A 128 5.12 11.19 1.93
N ALA A 129 4.85 10.44 2.98
CA ALA A 129 3.49 10.06 3.37
C ALA A 129 3.28 10.07 4.88
N HIS A 130 2.04 10.31 5.30
CA HIS A 130 1.60 10.18 6.68
C HIS A 130 0.78 8.91 6.87
N GLN A 131 1.05 8.17 7.92
CA GLN A 131 0.30 6.98 8.27
C GLN A 131 -1.08 7.36 8.83
N GLN A 132 -2.15 6.81 8.24
CA GLN A 132 -3.54 7.13 8.62
C GLN A 132 -4.15 6.08 9.54
N TYR A 133 -3.81 4.81 9.33
CA TYR A 133 -4.33 3.72 10.16
C TYR A 133 -3.44 2.49 10.10
N VAL A 134 -3.61 1.64 11.12
CA VAL A 134 -3.11 0.27 11.18
C VAL A 134 -4.20 -0.63 11.71
N VAL A 135 -4.51 -1.70 10.98
CA VAL A 135 -5.54 -2.66 11.40
C VAL A 135 -5.05 -4.08 11.13
N TYR A 136 -5.10 -4.95 12.13
CA TYR A 136 -4.88 -6.37 11.93
C TYR A 136 -6.11 -7.02 11.29
N SER A 137 -5.92 -7.74 10.18
CA SER A 137 -6.98 -8.52 9.56
C SER A 137 -6.84 -9.99 9.95
N GLY A 138 -7.68 -10.48 10.87
CA GLY A 138 -7.68 -11.89 11.28
C GLY A 138 -7.92 -12.87 10.13
N ALA A 139 -8.78 -12.52 9.17
CA ALA A 139 -9.05 -13.33 7.98
C ALA A 139 -7.83 -13.44 7.05
N SER A 140 -7.05 -12.37 6.93
CA SER A 140 -5.88 -12.31 6.04
C SER A 140 -4.58 -12.66 6.79
N ARG A 141 -4.64 -12.81 8.11
CA ARG A 141 -3.50 -12.94 9.04
C ARG A 141 -2.37 -11.93 8.81
N CYS A 142 -2.72 -10.72 8.38
CA CYS A 142 -1.77 -9.67 8.04
C CYS A 142 -2.23 -8.30 8.55
N TRP A 143 -1.28 -7.39 8.69
CA TRP A 143 -1.53 -5.99 9.03
C TRP A 143 -1.85 -5.20 7.78
N ARG A 144 -2.88 -4.36 7.86
CA ARG A 144 -3.30 -3.42 6.83
C ARG A 144 -2.94 -2.02 7.29
N LEU A 145 -2.12 -1.35 6.51
CA LEU A 145 -1.67 0.01 6.79
C LEU A 145 -2.21 0.92 5.71
N GLY A 146 -2.69 2.10 6.13
CA GLY A 146 -3.12 3.15 5.21
C GLY A 146 -2.19 4.33 5.29
N PHE A 147 -1.83 4.87 4.14
CA PHE A 147 -0.99 6.06 4.03
C PHE A 147 -1.69 7.12 3.19
N ALA A 148 -1.57 8.37 3.62
CA ALA A 148 -1.92 9.56 2.84
C ALA A 148 -0.65 10.18 2.29
N PHE A 149 -0.62 10.46 1.00
CA PHE A 149 0.53 11.09 0.35
C PHE A 149 0.58 12.57 0.70
N LEU A 150 1.77 13.04 1.07
CA LEU A 150 2.05 14.43 1.40
C LEU A 150 2.78 15.11 0.24
N GLU A 151 3.86 14.49 -0.24
CA GLU A 151 4.72 15.08 -1.27
C GLU A 151 5.31 13.99 -2.17
N PHE A 152 5.46 14.30 -3.45
CA PHE A 152 6.11 13.42 -4.42
C PHE A 152 7.46 14.00 -4.80
N LYS A 153 8.46 13.12 -4.89
CA LYS A 153 9.77 13.52 -5.40
C LYS A 153 9.79 13.53 -6.92
N ASN A 154 10.47 14.51 -7.50
CA ASN A 154 10.61 14.68 -8.95
C ASN A 154 9.23 14.63 -9.65
N ASP A 155 9.14 13.93 -10.77
CA ASP A 155 7.89 13.76 -11.54
C ASP A 155 7.00 12.61 -11.02
N GLY A 156 7.19 12.18 -9.76
CA GLY A 156 6.57 10.98 -9.21
C GLY A 156 5.04 10.97 -9.28
N PHE A 157 4.40 12.14 -9.10
CA PHE A 157 2.94 12.27 -9.20
C PHE A 157 2.43 11.98 -10.62
N ASN A 158 3.07 12.54 -11.65
CA ASN A 158 2.64 12.35 -13.03
C ASN A 158 2.90 10.92 -13.50
N ILE A 159 4.02 10.32 -13.09
CA ILE A 159 4.31 8.90 -13.32
C ILE A 159 3.21 8.06 -12.69
N LEU A 160 2.87 8.29 -11.41
CA LEU A 160 1.82 7.54 -10.73
C LEU A 160 0.48 7.66 -11.46
N ARG A 161 0.10 8.89 -11.83
CA ARG A 161 -1.15 9.16 -12.54
C ARG A 161 -1.22 8.42 -13.87
N ASP A 162 -0.19 8.51 -14.69
CA ASP A 162 -0.09 7.82 -15.98
C ASP A 162 -0.19 6.29 -15.79
N ARG A 163 0.51 5.75 -14.80
CA ARG A 163 0.46 4.33 -14.48
C ARG A 163 -0.93 3.87 -14.06
N LEU A 164 -1.64 4.64 -13.25
CA LEU A 164 -2.99 4.28 -12.79
C LEU A 164 -4.06 4.34 -13.89
N GLN A 165 -3.88 5.16 -14.93
CA GLN A 165 -4.80 5.20 -16.08
C GLN A 165 -4.90 3.85 -16.82
N HIS A 166 -3.88 3.01 -16.69
CA HIS A 166 -3.83 1.67 -17.27
C HIS A 166 -4.50 0.59 -16.38
N HIS A 167 -5.01 0.97 -15.20
CA HIS A 167 -5.67 0.05 -14.27
C HIS A 167 -7.17 0.33 -14.16
N GLN A 168 -7.95 -0.73 -13.93
CA GLN A 168 -9.38 -0.58 -13.68
C GLN A 168 -9.61 -0.04 -12.25
N PRO A 169 -10.48 0.97 -12.09
CA PRO A 169 -10.86 1.45 -10.77
C PRO A 169 -11.65 0.37 -10.04
N VAL A 170 -11.53 0.34 -8.71
CA VAL A 170 -12.35 -0.55 -7.88
C VAL A 170 -13.80 -0.06 -7.93
N THR A 171 -14.59 -0.63 -8.81
CA THR A 171 -16.04 -0.42 -8.84
C THR A 171 -16.67 -1.26 -7.73
N ARG A 172 -17.25 -0.61 -6.71
CA ARG A 172 -17.99 -1.31 -5.65
C ARG A 172 -19.40 -1.74 -6.09
N THR A 173 -19.57 -2.15 -7.36
CA THR A 173 -20.83 -2.63 -7.91
C THR A 173 -20.73 -4.11 -8.25
N SER A 174 -20.82 -4.95 -7.23
CA SER A 174 -21.44 -6.26 -7.39
C SER A 174 -22.77 -6.24 -6.62
N PRO A 175 -23.93 -6.41 -7.30
CA PRO A 175 -25.18 -6.64 -6.60
C PRO A 175 -25.03 -7.97 -5.84
N ARG A 176 -25.44 -7.98 -4.57
CA ARG A 176 -25.55 -9.24 -3.82
C ARG A 176 -26.53 -10.16 -4.57
N PRO A 177 -26.24 -11.45 -4.79
CA PRO A 177 -27.28 -12.39 -5.16
C PRO A 177 -28.31 -12.41 -4.04
N THR A 178 -29.53 -12.00 -4.36
CA THR A 178 -30.70 -12.22 -3.52
C THR A 178 -31.00 -13.71 -3.57
N TYR A 179 -30.76 -14.41 -2.47
CA TYR A 179 -31.36 -15.71 -2.20
C TYR A 179 -32.72 -15.50 -1.54
#